data_AF-A0A286IQR1-F1
#
_entry.id   AF-A0A286IQR1-F1
#
_cell.length_a   1.000
_cell.length_b   1.000
_cell.length_c   1.000
_cell.angle_alpha   90.00
_cell.angle_beta   90.00
_cell.angle_gamma   90.00
#
_symmetry.space_group_name_H-M   'P 1'
#
loop_
_entity.id
_entity.type
_entity.pdbx_description
1 polymer ?
#
loop_
_entity_poly.entity_id
_entity_poly.type
_entity_poly.pdbx_seq_one_letter_code
_entity_poly.pdbx_strand_id
1 'polypeptide(L)'
;MKTLFLYLLTYISFNTFGQNPTKGHFQNEVPTVSEGFIKEIDENGDTILEFEYNANNLSLNSPDKVVKKYKGNPYFGNKLFAGTVTLKGSEPSPGFIGFNVVKGVIYYSPDKNTRAIELTPPRFTLDSLVFQRMDDKVAGAKKYYYNIALEGEPMLLIQHSGSFSNTKDKIEIAYGITPGSKYEGKFVKTEEYFFVINNKLVPVKTKNSFFKSMGPYGHKAKSIVSKQNLDLNKGQDIVKLAMQLNR
;
A
#
# COMPACT_ATOMS: atom_id res chain seq x y z
N MET A 1 -29.46 -9.72 -86.55
CA MET A 1 -29.10 -8.42 -87.16
C MET A 1 -29.97 -7.36 -86.51
N LYS A 2 -29.40 -6.44 -85.71
CA LYS A 2 -30.07 -5.30 -85.01
C LYS A 2 -31.10 -5.78 -83.95
N THR A 3 -31.21 -5.28 -82.72
CA THR A 3 -31.15 -3.95 -82.08
C THR A 3 -31.10 -4.20 -80.55
N LEU A 4 -30.81 -3.30 -79.62
CA LEU A 4 -30.19 -1.98 -79.53
C LEU A 4 -30.40 -1.59 -78.04
N PHE A 5 -29.37 -1.04 -77.40
CA PHE A 5 -29.45 -0.05 -76.31
C PHE A 5 -30.27 -0.36 -75.04
N LEU A 6 -29.57 -0.41 -73.90
CA LEU A 6 -29.89 0.52 -72.82
C LEU A 6 -28.63 0.87 -72.01
N TYR A 7 -28.19 2.13 -72.19
CA TYR A 7 -27.58 3.07 -71.24
C TYR A 7 -27.07 2.49 -69.91
N LEU A 8 -25.77 2.56 -69.60
CA LEU A 8 -25.04 3.78 -69.20
C LEU A 8 -25.73 4.57 -68.08
N LEU A 9 -25.45 4.21 -66.83
CA LEU A 9 -25.47 5.08 -65.64
C LEU A 9 -24.88 4.27 -64.47
N THR A 10 -23.56 4.26 -64.27
CA THR A 10 -22.90 5.10 -63.25
C THR A 10 -23.82 5.52 -62.11
N TYR A 11 -23.92 4.68 -61.09
CA TYR A 11 -24.04 5.07 -59.68
C TYR A 11 -23.31 3.96 -58.92
N ILE A 12 -22.00 4.08 -58.70
CA ILE A 12 -21.46 4.70 -57.48
C ILE A 12 -22.36 4.40 -56.27
N SER A 13 -22.47 3.13 -55.90
CA SER A 13 -22.62 2.79 -54.50
C SER A 13 -21.24 3.01 -53.88
N PHE A 14 -20.99 4.24 -53.42
CA PHE A 14 -20.05 4.47 -52.35
C PHE A 14 -20.39 3.44 -51.26
N ASN A 15 -19.57 2.41 -51.09
CA ASN A 15 -19.40 1.82 -49.78
C ASN A 15 -18.78 2.93 -48.94
N THR A 16 -19.65 3.82 -48.45
CA THR A 16 -19.34 4.57 -47.26
C THR A 16 -19.10 3.51 -46.21
N PHE A 17 -17.81 3.24 -45.96
CA PHE A 17 -17.38 2.87 -44.63
C PHE A 17 -17.75 4.06 -43.74
N GLY A 18 -19.04 4.12 -43.38
CA GLY A 18 -19.45 4.80 -42.18
C GLY A 18 -18.67 4.10 -41.08
N GLN A 19 -17.61 4.75 -40.62
CA GLN A 19 -17.03 4.45 -39.33
C GLN A 19 -18.23 4.36 -38.39
N ASN A 20 -18.51 3.16 -37.88
CA ASN A 20 -19.38 3.03 -36.73
C ASN A 20 -18.84 4.06 -35.75
N PRO A 21 -19.59 5.11 -35.36
CA PRO A 21 -19.12 5.96 -34.30
C PRO A 21 -18.90 5.00 -33.16
N THR A 22 -17.65 4.87 -32.72
CA THR A 22 -17.30 4.17 -31.49
C THR A 22 -18.17 4.84 -30.44
N LYS A 23 -19.33 4.22 -30.16
CA LYS A 23 -20.17 4.66 -29.06
C LYS A 23 -19.25 4.51 -27.87
N GLY A 24 -18.82 5.65 -27.34
CA GLY A 24 -18.15 5.70 -26.06
C GLY A 24 -19.15 5.12 -25.08
N HIS A 25 -19.06 3.82 -24.85
CA HIS A 25 -19.85 3.18 -23.82
C HIS A 25 -19.25 3.67 -22.52
N PHE A 26 -20.01 4.51 -21.82
CA PHE A 26 -19.78 4.72 -20.40
C PHE A 26 -19.86 3.33 -19.76
N GLN A 27 -18.71 2.78 -19.38
CA GLN A 27 -18.67 1.66 -18.46
C GLN A 27 -19.20 2.21 -17.14
N ASN A 28 -20.49 1.98 -16.87
CA ASN A 28 -21.01 2.13 -15.52
C ASN A 28 -20.15 1.21 -14.65
N GLU A 29 -19.49 1.77 -13.65
CA GLU A 29 -18.76 1.00 -12.64
C GLU A 29 -19.76 0.14 -11.87
N VAL A 30 -20.06 -1.04 -12.39
CA VAL A 30 -20.88 -2.02 -11.69
C VAL A 30 -20.00 -2.56 -10.54
N PRO A 31 -20.44 -2.48 -9.28
CA PRO A 31 -19.71 -3.07 -8.17
C PRO A 31 -19.70 -4.60 -8.36
N THR A 32 -18.58 -5.13 -8.84
CA THR A 32 -18.38 -6.57 -9.01
C THR A 32 -17.96 -7.19 -7.68
N VAL A 33 -18.71 -8.18 -7.23
CA VAL A 33 -18.42 -8.98 -6.04
C VAL A 33 -17.32 -9.99 -6.41
N SER A 34 -16.23 -10.04 -5.64
CA SER A 34 -15.13 -10.99 -5.88
C SER A 34 -15.55 -12.41 -5.47
N GLU A 35 -15.38 -13.40 -6.36
CA GLU A 35 -15.75 -14.80 -6.11
C GLU A 35 -14.67 -15.62 -5.38
N GLY A 36 -13.43 -15.12 -5.30
CA GLY A 36 -12.35 -15.82 -4.59
C GLY A 36 -11.06 -15.02 -4.48
N PHE A 37 -10.17 -15.46 -3.59
CA PHE A 37 -8.79 -14.99 -3.46
C PHE A 37 -7.84 -16.17 -3.70
N ILE A 38 -6.90 -16.03 -4.63
CA ILE A 38 -5.78 -16.96 -4.75
C ILE A 38 -4.56 -16.29 -4.13
N LYS A 39 -3.92 -17.00 -3.19
CA LYS A 39 -2.69 -16.59 -2.52
C LYS A 39 -1.52 -17.23 -3.26
N GLU A 40 -0.92 -16.50 -4.18
CA GLU A 40 0.34 -16.92 -4.81
C GLU A 40 1.51 -16.29 -4.03
N ILE A 41 2.62 -17.01 -3.89
CA ILE A 41 3.85 -16.49 -3.28
C ILE A 41 4.83 -16.24 -4.43
N ASP A 42 5.31 -15.01 -4.59
CA ASP A 42 6.25 -14.67 -5.65
C ASP A 42 7.68 -15.18 -5.36
N GLU A 43 8.59 -15.03 -6.32
CA GLU A 43 9.99 -15.47 -6.22
C GLU A 43 10.77 -14.80 -5.05
N ASN A 44 10.26 -13.69 -4.52
CA ASN A 44 10.83 -12.97 -3.37
C ASN A 44 10.16 -13.34 -2.04
N GLY A 45 9.17 -14.24 -2.05
CA GLY A 45 8.39 -14.63 -0.88
C GLY A 45 7.20 -13.72 -0.58
N ASP A 46 6.88 -12.75 -1.44
CA ASP A 46 5.76 -11.85 -1.26
C ASP A 46 4.43 -12.53 -1.63
N THR A 47 3.40 -12.24 -0.83
CA THR A 47 2.04 -12.72 -1.11
C THR A 47 1.36 -11.85 -2.17
N ILE A 48 1.09 -12.42 -3.35
CA ILE A 48 0.25 -11.85 -4.40
C ILE A 48 -1.21 -12.14 -4.06
N LEU A 49 -2.05 -11.10 -4.11
CA LEU A 49 -3.49 -11.23 -4.01
C LEU A 49 -4.10 -11.16 -5.41
N GLU A 50 -4.62 -12.29 -5.87
CA GLU A 50 -5.37 -12.39 -7.12
C GLU A 50 -6.86 -12.40 -6.82
N PHE A 51 -7.58 -11.41 -7.36
CA PHE A 51 -9.03 -11.33 -7.27
C PHE A 51 -9.61 -11.64 -8.65
N GLU A 52 -10.44 -12.66 -8.69
CA GLU A 52 -11.23 -12.98 -9.87
C GLU A 52 -12.59 -12.30 -9.76
N TYR A 53 -12.91 -11.46 -10.74
CA TYR A 53 -14.21 -10.83 -10.88
C TYR A 53 -14.92 -11.46 -12.06
N ASN A 54 -16.12 -11.96 -11.82
CA ASN A 54 -17.02 -12.36 -12.89
C ASN A 54 -17.86 -11.13 -13.27
N ALA A 55 -17.59 -10.54 -14.43
CA ALA A 55 -18.36 -9.41 -14.93
C ALA A 55 -19.19 -9.90 -16.11
N ASN A 56 -20.52 -9.86 -15.97
CA ASN A 56 -21.40 -10.06 -17.12
C ASN A 56 -21.31 -8.84 -18.01
N ASN A 57 -20.81 -9.02 -19.23
CA ASN A 57 -20.80 -7.96 -20.21
C ASN A 57 -22.22 -7.77 -20.74
N LEU A 58 -22.93 -6.75 -20.24
CA LEU A 58 -24.35 -6.48 -20.54
C LEU A 58 -24.63 -6.27 -22.04
N SER A 59 -23.63 -5.98 -22.86
CA SER A 59 -23.78 -5.80 -24.32
C SER A 59 -23.54 -7.07 -25.14
N LEU A 60 -22.83 -8.06 -24.59
CA LEU A 60 -22.44 -9.29 -25.30
C LEU A 60 -23.07 -10.56 -24.70
N ASN A 61 -23.71 -10.45 -23.53
CA ASN A 61 -24.32 -11.58 -22.81
C ASN A 61 -23.33 -12.75 -22.58
N SER A 62 -22.02 -12.46 -22.55
CA SER A 62 -20.97 -13.40 -22.18
C SER A 62 -20.44 -13.07 -20.78
N PRO A 63 -20.17 -14.08 -19.95
CA PRO A 63 -19.41 -13.90 -18.72
C PRO A 63 -17.95 -13.61 -19.10
N ASP A 64 -17.52 -12.36 -18.97
CA ASP A 64 -16.12 -12.00 -19.11
C ASP A 64 -15.48 -12.13 -17.72
N LYS A 65 -14.61 -13.14 -17.56
CA LYS A 65 -13.82 -13.31 -16.33
C LYS A 65 -12.69 -12.28 -16.33
N VAL A 66 -12.82 -11.25 -15.52
CA VAL A 66 -11.78 -10.22 -15.32
C VAL A 66 -10.96 -10.61 -14.09
N VAL A 67 -9.72 -11.03 -14.31
CA VAL A 67 -8.78 -11.29 -13.23
C VAL A 67 -8.00 -10.01 -12.93
N LYS A 68 -8.08 -9.49 -11.71
CA LYS A 68 -7.21 -8.41 -11.21
C LYS A 68 -6.14 -9.00 -10.32
N LYS A 69 -4.88 -8.77 -10.69
CA LYS A 69 -3.71 -9.21 -9.92
C LYS A 69 -3.11 -8.02 -9.19
N TYR A 70 -2.98 -8.11 -7.88
CA TYR A 70 -2.31 -7.10 -7.06
C TYR A 70 -1.02 -7.66 -6.48
N LYS A 71 0.09 -6.94 -6.72
CA LYS A 71 1.38 -7.28 -6.12
C LYS A 71 1.41 -6.79 -4.66
N GLY A 72 1.66 -7.73 -3.74
CA GLY A 72 1.65 -7.51 -2.30
C GLY A 72 0.25 -7.38 -1.71
N ASN A 73 0.17 -7.05 -0.42
CA ASN A 73 -1.09 -6.81 0.28
C ASN A 73 -0.98 -5.62 1.25
N PRO A 74 -2.11 -5.06 1.72
CA PRO A 74 -2.11 -3.88 2.57
C PRO A 74 -1.64 -4.17 4.01
N TYR A 75 -1.32 -5.43 4.34
CA TYR A 75 -0.91 -5.80 5.68
C TYR A 75 0.59 -5.56 5.89
N PHE A 76 0.96 -5.13 7.09
CA PHE A 76 2.34 -5.09 7.55
C PHE A 76 3.02 -6.44 7.26
N GLY A 77 4.26 -6.43 6.76
CA GLY A 77 5.03 -7.65 6.44
C GLY A 77 4.37 -8.62 5.43
N ASN A 78 3.34 -8.19 4.69
CA ASN A 78 2.60 -9.02 3.74
C ASN A 78 1.95 -10.28 4.35
N LYS A 79 1.74 -10.34 5.67
CA LYS A 79 1.21 -11.55 6.34
C LYS A 79 0.42 -11.24 7.62
N LEU A 80 -0.22 -12.28 8.15
CA LEU A 80 -0.75 -12.29 9.51
C LEU A 80 0.33 -12.76 10.47
N PHE A 81 0.35 -12.19 11.66
CA PHE A 81 1.32 -12.52 12.71
C PHE A 81 0.60 -13.04 13.93
N ALA A 82 1.23 -13.94 14.68
CA ALA A 82 0.86 -14.11 16.07
C ALA A 82 1.26 -12.83 16.84
N GLY A 83 0.37 -12.36 17.71
CA GLY A 83 0.57 -11.12 18.43
C GLY A 83 -0.38 -10.99 19.61
N THR A 84 -0.32 -9.83 20.27
CA THR A 84 -1.23 -9.51 21.38
C THR A 84 -1.92 -8.18 21.14
N VAL A 85 -3.19 -8.10 21.50
CA VAL A 85 -3.97 -6.85 21.48
C VAL A 85 -4.33 -6.45 22.90
N THR A 86 -4.18 -5.17 23.24
CA THR A 86 -4.64 -4.62 24.52
C THR A 86 -5.80 -3.68 24.25
N LEU A 87 -7.01 -4.09 24.61
CA LEU A 87 -8.17 -3.22 24.56
C LEU A 87 -8.19 -2.30 25.79
N LYS A 88 -8.92 -1.19 25.70
CA LYS A 88 -8.98 -0.21 26.80
C LYS A 88 -9.61 -0.87 28.04
N GLY A 89 -8.84 -0.98 29.11
CA GLY A 89 -9.29 -1.57 30.38
C GLY A 89 -9.30 -3.10 30.41
N SER A 90 -8.67 -3.78 29.43
CA SER A 90 -8.53 -5.23 29.42
C SER A 90 -7.06 -5.65 29.56
N GLU A 91 -6.85 -6.90 30.00
CA GLU A 91 -5.56 -7.57 29.86
C GLU A 91 -5.19 -7.78 28.38
N PRO A 92 -3.89 -7.94 28.05
CA PRO A 92 -3.46 -8.30 26.71
C PRO A 92 -4.01 -9.67 26.28
N SER A 93 -4.68 -9.71 25.12
CA SER A 93 -5.24 -10.94 24.54
C SER A 93 -4.38 -11.44 23.38
N PRO A 94 -3.88 -12.69 23.39
CA PRO A 94 -3.14 -13.26 22.27
C PRO A 94 -4.07 -13.58 21.08
N GLY A 95 -3.50 -13.64 19.88
CA GLY A 95 -4.22 -14.09 18.68
C GLY A 95 -3.44 -13.83 17.39
N PHE A 96 -4.12 -13.99 16.25
CA PHE A 96 -3.62 -13.65 14.92
C PHE A 96 -4.01 -12.22 14.56
N ILE A 97 -3.04 -11.42 14.14
CA ILE A 97 -3.19 -10.00 13.84
C ILE A 97 -2.71 -9.73 12.42
N GLY A 98 -3.57 -9.10 11.63
CA GLY A 98 -3.23 -8.46 10.36
C GLY A 98 -3.30 -6.96 10.50
N PHE A 99 -2.17 -6.27 10.58
CA PHE A 99 -2.15 -4.81 10.66
C PHE A 99 -2.23 -4.20 9.25
N ASN A 100 -3.36 -3.61 8.89
CA ASN A 100 -3.55 -2.97 7.60
C ASN A 100 -2.95 -1.55 7.64
N VAL A 101 -1.77 -1.38 7.04
CA VAL A 101 -1.02 -0.10 7.06
C VAL A 101 -1.60 0.98 6.14
N VAL A 102 -2.54 0.60 5.26
CA VAL A 102 -3.26 1.56 4.39
C VAL A 102 -4.42 2.18 5.16
N LYS A 103 -5.20 1.36 5.88
CA LYS A 103 -6.37 1.79 6.64
C LYS A 103 -6.05 2.24 8.07
N GLY A 104 -4.92 1.83 8.63
CA GLY A 104 -4.57 2.09 10.03
C GLY A 104 -5.46 1.32 11.02
N VAL A 105 -5.88 0.11 10.67
CA VAL A 105 -6.71 -0.79 11.52
C VAL A 105 -6.05 -2.16 11.63
N ILE A 106 -6.37 -2.92 12.68
CA ILE A 106 -5.96 -4.32 12.77
C ILE A 106 -7.15 -5.25 12.54
N TYR A 107 -6.90 -6.38 11.90
CA TYR A 107 -7.82 -7.51 11.86
C TYR A 107 -7.32 -8.55 12.84
N TYR A 108 -8.10 -8.81 13.89
CA TYR A 108 -7.75 -9.71 14.99
C TYR A 108 -8.62 -10.96 14.96
N SER A 109 -8.00 -12.13 15.13
CA SER A 109 -8.70 -13.37 15.44
C SER A 109 -8.07 -14.05 16.64
N PRO A 110 -8.84 -14.52 17.64
CA PRO A 110 -8.29 -15.23 18.79
C PRO A 110 -7.63 -16.57 18.40
N ASP A 111 -8.09 -17.21 17.32
CA ASP A 111 -7.56 -18.48 16.82
C ASP A 111 -7.71 -18.60 15.28
N LYS A 112 -7.28 -19.73 14.70
CA LYS A 112 -7.30 -19.94 13.24
C LYS A 112 -8.70 -20.20 12.66
N ASN A 113 -9.65 -20.60 13.49
CA ASN A 113 -11.00 -21.02 13.10
C ASN A 113 -12.04 -19.92 13.33
N THR A 114 -11.71 -18.92 14.13
CA THR A 114 -12.55 -17.75 14.38
C THR A 114 -12.40 -16.72 13.25
N ARG A 115 -13.51 -16.08 12.87
CA ARG A 115 -13.49 -15.00 11.88
C ARG A 115 -12.81 -13.78 12.47
N ALA A 116 -11.88 -13.19 11.73
CA ALA A 116 -11.22 -11.98 12.15
C ALA A 116 -12.19 -10.79 12.25
N ILE A 117 -12.05 -9.99 13.31
CA ILE A 117 -12.78 -8.75 13.56
C ILE A 117 -11.86 -7.55 13.36
N GLU A 118 -12.40 -6.44 12.85
CA GLU A 118 -11.66 -5.19 12.72
C GLU A 118 -11.63 -4.45 14.08
N LEU A 119 -10.43 -4.05 14.52
CA LEU A 119 -10.21 -3.35 15.79
C LEU A 119 -9.29 -2.14 15.62
N THR A 120 -9.45 -1.18 16.54
CA THR A 120 -8.58 0.00 16.68
C THR A 120 -8.08 0.16 18.13
N PRO A 121 -7.33 -0.83 18.65
CA PRO A 121 -6.85 -0.80 20.04
C PRO A 121 -5.87 0.36 20.27
N PRO A 122 -5.70 0.85 21.51
CA PRO A 122 -4.66 1.84 21.80
C PRO A 122 -3.23 1.33 21.56
N ARG A 123 -3.01 0.01 21.75
CA ARG A 123 -1.71 -0.66 21.64
C ARG A 123 -1.89 -2.11 21.20
N PHE A 124 -0.97 -2.60 20.38
CA PHE A 124 -0.86 -4.02 20.05
C PHE A 124 0.60 -4.39 19.80
N THR A 125 0.88 -5.69 19.81
CA THR A 125 2.19 -6.23 19.44
C THR A 125 2.03 -7.25 18.33
N LEU A 126 2.97 -7.25 17.38
CA LEU A 126 3.10 -8.28 16.37
C LEU A 126 4.58 -8.43 16.04
N ASP A 127 5.04 -9.67 15.83
CA ASP A 127 6.45 -9.94 15.51
C ASP A 127 7.47 -9.34 16.49
N SER A 128 7.13 -9.34 17.79
CA SER A 128 7.90 -8.66 18.86
C SER A 128 8.00 -7.13 18.73
N LEU A 129 7.37 -6.52 17.73
CA LEU A 129 7.26 -5.08 17.56
C LEU A 129 6.03 -4.55 18.30
N VAL A 130 6.18 -3.40 18.92
CA VAL A 130 5.12 -2.74 19.68
C VAL A 130 4.59 -1.56 18.88
N PHE A 131 3.30 -1.60 18.58
CA PHE A 131 2.60 -0.52 17.88
C PHE A 131 1.66 0.19 18.84
N GLN A 132 1.74 1.52 18.87
CA GLN A 132 0.93 2.34 19.76
C GLN A 132 0.55 3.67 19.10
N ARG A 133 -0.68 4.12 19.38
CA ARG A 133 -1.09 5.48 19.08
C ARG A 133 -0.47 6.46 20.06
N MET A 134 0.03 7.58 19.54
CA MET A 134 0.74 8.59 20.32
C MET A 134 0.03 9.96 20.33
N ASP A 135 -1.13 10.09 19.68
CA ASP A 135 -1.86 11.36 19.52
C ASP A 135 -2.34 11.99 20.83
N ASP A 136 -2.49 11.18 21.88
CA ASP A 136 -2.87 11.60 23.23
C ASP A 136 -1.66 11.96 24.12
N LYS A 137 -0.46 11.53 23.73
CA LYS A 137 0.75 11.63 24.57
C LYS A 137 1.75 12.64 24.02
N VAL A 138 1.99 12.61 22.71
CA VAL A 138 3.08 13.35 22.05
C VAL A 138 2.52 14.48 21.19
N ALA A 139 2.99 15.70 21.42
CA ALA A 139 2.59 16.85 20.63
C ALA A 139 3.03 16.69 19.17
N GLY A 140 2.09 16.85 18.25
CA GLY A 140 2.31 16.71 16.81
C GLY A 140 2.11 15.29 16.27
N ALA A 141 1.89 14.29 17.14
CA ALA A 141 1.50 12.96 16.70
C ALA A 141 0.06 12.96 16.17
N LYS A 142 -0.16 12.21 15.09
CA LYS A 142 -1.48 12.01 14.50
C LYS A 142 -2.08 10.69 14.98
N LYS A 143 -3.33 10.42 14.60
CA LYS A 143 -4.05 9.17 14.90
C LYS A 143 -3.52 7.98 14.08
N TYR A 144 -2.21 7.75 14.12
CA TYR A 144 -1.52 6.64 13.48
C TYR A 144 -0.93 5.72 14.53
N TYR A 145 -0.69 4.47 14.15
CA TYR A 145 0.13 3.57 14.94
C TYR A 145 1.60 3.81 14.63
N TYR A 146 2.36 4.08 15.68
CA TYR A 146 3.81 4.18 15.64
C TYR A 146 4.40 2.92 16.23
N ASN A 147 5.32 2.28 15.52
CA ASN A 147 6.19 1.26 16.04
C ASN A 147 7.24 1.91 16.95
N ILE A 148 7.34 1.45 18.19
CA ILE A 148 8.30 1.94 19.17
C ILE A 148 9.63 1.20 18.97
N ALA A 149 10.55 1.82 18.23
CA ALA A 149 11.82 1.22 17.87
C ALA A 149 12.90 1.35 18.96
N LEU A 150 12.85 2.44 19.74
CA LEU A 150 13.72 2.65 20.89
C LEU A 150 13.00 3.47 21.95
N GLU A 151 12.92 2.94 23.16
CA GLU A 151 12.42 3.65 24.34
C GLU A 151 13.53 4.51 24.99
N GLY A 152 13.15 5.50 25.80
CA GLY A 152 14.05 6.46 26.43
C GLY A 152 13.96 7.86 25.83
N GLU A 153 14.74 8.83 26.34
CA GLU A 153 14.81 10.18 25.78
C GLU A 153 16.20 10.43 25.13
N PRO A 154 16.27 10.62 23.80
CA PRO A 154 15.15 10.71 22.87
C PRO A 154 14.58 9.34 22.44
N MET A 155 13.25 9.26 22.32
CA MET A 155 12.55 8.03 21.88
C MET A 155 12.57 7.98 20.35
N LEU A 156 12.70 6.77 19.77
CA LEU A 156 12.57 6.57 18.32
C LEU A 156 11.26 5.86 17.98
N LEU A 157 10.50 6.48 17.09
CA LEU A 157 9.25 5.98 16.55
C LEU A 157 9.35 5.78 15.04
N ILE A 158 8.69 4.74 14.53
CA ILE A 158 8.58 4.44 13.10
C ILE A 158 7.09 4.39 12.73
N GLN A 159 6.68 5.22 11.79
CA GLN A 159 5.35 5.16 11.20
C GLN A 159 5.42 4.32 9.92
N HIS A 160 4.63 3.25 9.86
CA HIS A 160 4.47 2.47 8.64
C HIS A 160 3.19 2.94 7.94
N SER A 161 3.31 3.32 6.66
CA SER A 161 2.17 3.69 5.82
C SER A 161 2.17 2.90 4.54
N GLY A 162 0.99 2.70 3.95
CA GLY A 162 0.84 2.08 2.64
C GLY A 162 -0.07 2.89 1.74
N SER A 163 0.22 2.86 0.44
CA SER A 163 -0.68 3.35 -0.59
C SER A 163 -0.81 2.34 -1.72
N PHE A 164 -1.95 2.37 -2.41
CA PHE A 164 -2.15 1.60 -3.62
C PHE A 164 -1.71 2.45 -4.81
N SER A 165 -0.79 1.91 -5.63
CA SER A 165 -0.36 2.54 -6.86
C SER A 165 -0.79 1.68 -8.05
N ASN A 166 -1.53 2.27 -8.97
CA ASN A 166 -1.79 1.64 -10.27
C ASN A 166 -0.47 1.54 -11.03
N THR A 167 -0.11 0.35 -11.49
CA THR A 167 1.02 0.15 -12.41
C THR A 167 0.50 0.52 -13.79
N LYS A 168 0.91 1.67 -14.32
CA LYS A 168 0.81 1.97 -15.77
C LYS A 168 2.03 1.43 -16.53
N ASP A 169 2.82 0.58 -15.88
CA ASP A 169 4.11 0.19 -16.40
C ASP A 169 3.90 -0.74 -17.60
N LYS A 170 4.53 -0.32 -18.69
CA LYS A 170 4.62 -1.00 -19.97
C LYS A 170 5.26 -2.37 -19.76
N ILE A 171 4.55 -3.44 -20.09
CA ILE A 171 5.07 -4.80 -20.01
C ILE A 171 5.83 -5.06 -21.32
N GLU A 172 7.14 -5.29 -21.21
CA GLU A 172 7.96 -5.71 -22.34
C GLU A 172 7.77 -7.21 -22.57
N ILE A 173 7.22 -7.57 -23.73
CA ILE A 173 7.10 -8.95 -24.19
C ILE A 173 7.92 -9.15 -25.47
N ALA A 174 8.12 -10.40 -25.88
CA ALA A 174 8.96 -10.77 -27.03
C ALA A 174 8.60 -10.07 -28.37
N TYR A 175 7.40 -9.48 -28.47
CA TYR A 175 6.92 -8.76 -29.66
C TYR A 175 6.70 -7.25 -29.44
N GLY A 176 7.24 -6.68 -28.37
CA GLY A 176 7.21 -5.25 -28.08
C GLY A 176 6.54 -4.87 -26.77
N ILE A 177 6.31 -3.57 -26.60
CA ILE A 177 5.75 -3.00 -25.38
C ILE A 177 4.22 -3.06 -25.42
N THR A 178 3.62 -3.84 -24.53
CA THR A 178 2.16 -3.85 -24.32
C THR A 178 1.80 -2.91 -23.16
N PRO A 179 0.73 -2.11 -23.24
CA PRO A 179 0.23 -1.38 -22.08
C PRO A 179 -0.07 -2.38 -20.95
N GLY A 180 0.52 -2.20 -19.76
CA GLY A 180 0.16 -3.00 -18.59
C GLY A 180 -1.35 -2.97 -18.38
N SER A 181 -1.94 -4.09 -17.94
CA SER A 181 -3.40 -4.15 -17.80
C SER A 181 -3.87 -3.05 -16.84
N LYS A 182 -4.98 -2.37 -17.15
CA LYS A 182 -5.57 -1.32 -16.29
C LYS A 182 -5.91 -1.80 -14.87
N TYR A 183 -5.75 -3.09 -14.62
CA TYR A 183 -6.15 -3.80 -13.42
C TYR A 183 -4.96 -4.30 -12.58
N GLU A 184 -3.73 -4.02 -13.01
CA GLU A 184 -2.53 -4.32 -12.24
C GLU A 184 -2.12 -3.12 -11.37
N GLY A 185 -1.95 -3.38 -10.07
CA GLY A 185 -1.43 -2.40 -9.13
C GLY A 185 -0.56 -3.04 -8.06
N LYS A 186 0.19 -2.20 -7.35
CA LYS A 186 1.06 -2.60 -6.25
C LYS A 186 0.76 -1.82 -4.98
N PHE A 187 0.84 -2.50 -3.85
CA PHE A 187 0.88 -1.82 -2.56
C PHE A 187 2.30 -1.32 -2.29
N VAL A 188 2.47 0.00 -2.23
CA VAL A 188 3.75 0.63 -1.88
C VAL A 188 3.71 0.95 -0.40
N LYS A 189 4.67 0.40 0.36
CA LYS A 189 4.81 0.67 1.79
C LYS A 189 5.99 1.59 2.01
N THR A 190 5.82 2.55 2.91
CA THR A 190 6.85 3.52 3.28
C THR A 190 7.00 3.56 4.79
N GLU A 191 8.20 3.89 5.22
CA GLU A 191 8.53 4.08 6.63
C GLU A 191 8.98 5.53 6.84
N GLU A 192 8.40 6.18 7.84
CA GLU A 192 8.82 7.50 8.29
C GLU A 192 9.32 7.40 9.72
N TYR A 193 10.48 7.99 9.99
CA TYR A 193 11.14 7.92 11.28
C TYR A 193 10.97 9.24 12.03
N PHE A 194 10.72 9.15 13.33
CA PHE A 194 10.49 10.30 14.19
C PHE A 194 11.22 10.13 15.53
N PHE A 195 11.87 11.19 15.99
CA PHE A 195 12.30 11.28 17.38
C PHE A 195 11.20 11.93 18.24
N VAL A 196 11.02 11.48 19.47
CA VAL A 196 10.26 12.21 20.48
C VAL A 196 11.25 12.88 21.42
N ILE A 197 11.18 14.20 21.49
CA ILE A 197 12.09 15.04 22.29
C ILE A 197 11.26 16.10 22.99
N ASN A 198 11.38 16.23 24.31
CA ASN A 198 10.57 17.17 25.10
C ASN A 198 9.06 17.06 24.77
N ASN A 199 8.57 15.83 24.67
CA ASN A 199 7.19 15.49 24.30
C ASN A 199 6.71 16.01 22.93
N LYS A 200 7.62 16.32 22.00
CA LYS A 200 7.30 16.75 20.63
C LYS A 200 7.81 15.75 19.61
N LEU A 201 7.00 15.48 18.60
CA LEU A 201 7.38 14.63 17.47
C LEU A 201 8.26 15.40 16.48
N VAL A 202 9.47 14.90 16.24
CA VAL A 202 10.47 15.49 15.34
C VAL A 202 10.74 14.54 14.17
N PRO A 203 10.28 14.85 12.94
CA PRO A 203 10.52 13.99 11.78
C PRO A 203 12.00 13.99 11.40
N VAL A 204 12.56 12.80 11.15
CA VAL A 204 13.93 12.65 10.66
C VAL A 204 14.02 13.18 9.24
N LYS A 205 14.96 14.08 9.00
CA LYS A 205 15.24 14.66 7.67
C LYS A 205 16.74 14.79 7.47
N THR A 206 17.19 14.69 6.23
CA THR A 206 18.60 14.88 5.85
C THR A 206 19.10 16.32 5.97
N LYS A 207 18.20 17.29 6.13
CA LYS A 207 18.52 18.72 6.15
C LYS A 207 19.06 19.17 7.52
N ASN A 208 19.92 20.18 7.54
CA ASN A 208 20.44 20.79 8.78
C ASN A 208 19.35 21.28 9.75
N SER A 209 18.14 21.58 9.28
CA SER A 209 17.00 21.94 10.13
C SER A 209 16.58 20.82 11.07
N PHE A 210 16.78 19.55 10.70
CA PHE A 210 16.52 18.39 11.57
C PHE A 210 17.35 18.45 12.85
N PHE A 211 18.66 18.67 12.74
CA PHE A 211 19.53 18.79 13.91
C PHE A 211 19.17 19.99 14.80
N LYS A 212 18.65 21.07 14.22
CA LYS A 212 18.14 22.20 15.02
C LYS A 212 16.87 21.80 15.78
N SER A 213 15.95 21.06 15.15
CA SER A 213 14.73 20.57 15.81
C SER A 213 14.97 19.51 16.88
N MET A 214 16.15 18.87 16.89
CA MET A 214 16.57 17.94 17.94
C MET A 214 16.85 18.62 19.29
N GLY A 215 16.85 19.96 19.35
CA GLY A 215 17.07 20.72 20.58
C GLY A 215 18.40 20.38 21.26
N PRO A 216 18.40 19.94 22.54
CA PRO A 216 19.63 19.66 23.29
C PRO A 216 20.49 18.55 22.64
N TYR A 217 19.88 17.63 21.89
CA TYR A 217 20.59 16.55 21.20
C TYR A 217 21.17 16.96 19.85
N GLY A 218 20.87 18.17 19.35
CA GLY A 218 21.20 18.59 17.99
C GLY A 218 22.69 18.55 17.65
N HIS A 219 23.54 19.08 18.52
CA HIS A 219 24.99 19.06 18.33
C HIS A 219 25.57 17.63 18.40
N LYS A 220 25.13 16.83 19.38
CA LYS A 220 25.56 15.42 19.53
C LYS A 220 25.15 14.60 18.31
N ALA A 221 23.89 14.73 17.88
CA ALA A 221 23.34 14.02 16.72
C ALA A 221 24.10 14.38 15.44
N LYS A 222 24.33 15.67 15.18
CA LYS A 222 25.11 16.11 14.02
C LYS A 222 26.53 15.56 14.05
N SER A 223 27.18 15.58 15.22
CA SER A 223 28.53 15.03 15.38
C SER A 223 28.59 13.53 15.09
N ILE A 224 27.64 12.74 15.62
CA ILE A 224 27.56 11.29 15.38
C ILE A 224 27.37 11.00 13.89
N VAL A 225 26.40 11.66 13.25
CA VAL A 225 26.10 11.48 11.82
C VAL A 225 27.34 11.77 10.97
N SER A 226 28.02 12.89 11.21
CA SER A 226 29.23 13.25 10.45
C SER A 226 30.42 12.33 10.74
N LYS A 227 30.69 12.00 12.01
CA LYS A 227 31.85 11.17 12.38
C LYS A 227 31.72 9.72 11.91
N GLN A 228 30.50 9.18 11.89
CA GLN A 228 30.24 7.79 11.51
C GLN A 228 29.70 7.65 10.09
N ASN A 229 29.61 8.75 9.34
CA ASN A 229 29.08 8.80 7.98
C ASN A 229 27.70 8.12 7.83
N LEU A 230 26.78 8.43 8.76
CA LEU A 230 25.43 7.84 8.78
C LEU A 230 24.55 8.46 7.68
N ASP A 231 23.83 7.62 6.94
CA ASP A 231 22.86 8.04 5.93
C ASP A 231 21.44 8.08 6.52
N LEU A 232 20.91 9.29 6.74
CA LEU A 232 19.56 9.48 7.31
C LEU A 232 18.42 9.11 6.36
N ASN A 233 18.70 8.58 5.16
CA ASN A 233 17.69 7.92 4.32
C ASN A 233 17.58 6.41 4.61
N LYS A 234 18.51 5.84 5.39
CA LYS A 234 18.55 4.41 5.73
C LYS A 234 18.06 4.19 7.16
N GLY A 235 17.01 3.39 7.32
CA GLY A 235 16.43 3.08 8.63
C GLY A 235 17.44 2.55 9.65
N GLN A 236 18.36 1.67 9.22
CA GLN A 236 19.41 1.11 10.07
C GLN A 236 20.33 2.19 10.68
N ASP A 237 20.70 3.20 9.89
CA ASP A 237 21.55 4.30 10.35
C ASP A 237 20.80 5.25 11.29
N ILE A 238 19.50 5.42 11.09
CA ILE A 238 18.63 6.18 12.00
C ILE A 238 18.51 5.47 13.35
N VAL A 239 18.30 4.15 13.35
CA VAL A 239 18.28 3.33 14.57
C VAL A 239 19.62 3.40 15.29
N LYS A 240 20.73 3.30 14.55
CA LYS A 240 22.07 3.44 15.11
C LYS A 240 22.31 4.82 15.74
N LEU A 241 21.84 5.88 15.10
CA LEU A 241 21.88 7.23 15.67
C LEU A 241 21.11 7.29 16.99
N ALA A 242 19.88 6.76 17.03
CA ALA A 242 19.06 6.75 18.24
C ALA A 242 19.75 6.01 19.40
N MET A 243 20.31 4.83 19.15
CA MET A 243 21.04 4.05 20.15
C MET A 243 22.26 4.81 20.72
N GLN A 244 22.93 5.63 19.92
CA GLN A 244 24.08 6.43 20.38
C GLN A 244 23.67 7.69 21.13
N LEU A 245 22.47 8.21 20.88
CA LEU A 245 21.95 9.36 21.61
C LEU A 245 21.54 8.98 23.04
N ASN A 246 21.01 7.77 23.24
CA ASN A 246 20.60 7.21 24.55
C ASN A 246 21.76 6.69 25.42
N ARG A 247 23.01 6.79 24.95
CA ARG A 247 24.23 6.51 25.75
C ARG A 247 24.77 7.79 26.36
#